data_AF-A0A954QW17-F1
#
_entry.id   AF-A0A954QW17-F1
#
_cell.length_a   1.000
_cell.length_b   1.000
_cell.length_c   1.000
_cell.angle_alpha   90.00
_cell.angle_beta   90.00
_cell.angle_gamma   90.00
#
_symmetry.space_group_name_H-M   'P 1'
#
loop_
_entity.id
_entity.type
_entity.pdbx_description
1 polymer ?
#
loop_
_entity_poly.entity_id
_entity_poly.type
_entity_poly.pdbx_seq_one_letter_code
_entity_poly.pdbx_strand_id
1 'polypeptide(L)'
;NGNALRAASSAATNARGTSNAVVSAASVEPLVRAAIQQFADAGASAEQLAKLSSAQVSIADLPGDQIGEASGNAITLDANAAGLGWFIDATPTVDEEFFDAAGRLQATAGGDASGRMDALTAIAHEFGHLLGFEHSAGDEDSLMFEWLQLGQRKRVTSESLDDLFANEQTWDW
;
A
#
# COMPACT_ATOMS: atom_id res chain seq x y z
N ASN A 1 -0.23 -18.85 -2.77
CA ASN A 1 -0.96 -17.84 -3.55
C ASN A 1 -1.69 -17.01 -2.51
N GLY A 2 -1.02 -15.99 -1.98
CA GLY A 2 -1.53 -15.20 -0.86
C GLY A 2 -1.72 -13.77 -1.31
N ASN A 3 -2.78 -13.14 -0.82
CA ASN A 3 -3.15 -11.73 -1.03
C ASN A 3 -2.29 -10.82 -0.14
N ALA A 4 -1.02 -11.17 -0.01
CA ALA A 4 -0.10 -10.50 0.88
C ALA A 4 0.87 -9.68 0.04
N LEU A 5 0.88 -8.38 0.26
CA LEU A 5 1.89 -7.49 -0.28
C LEU A 5 3.25 -7.82 0.32
N ARG A 6 4.28 -7.85 -0.52
CA ARG A 6 5.65 -8.19 -0.13
C ARG A 6 6.62 -7.04 -0.35
N ALA A 7 7.66 -6.98 0.48
CA ALA A 7 8.83 -6.16 0.20
C ALA A 7 9.66 -6.82 -0.91
N ALA A 8 10.05 -6.04 -1.94
CA ALA A 8 10.86 -6.55 -3.03
C ALA A 8 12.24 -7.06 -2.53
N SER A 9 12.58 -8.30 -2.90
CA SER A 9 13.75 -9.06 -2.39
C SER A 9 15.13 -8.43 -2.66
N SER A 10 15.25 -7.42 -3.53
CA SER A 10 16.49 -6.69 -3.79
C SER A 10 16.90 -5.76 -2.62
N ALA A 11 15.98 -5.47 -1.70
CA ALA A 11 16.17 -4.59 -0.55
C ALA A 11 16.98 -5.21 0.59
N ALA A 12 17.19 -6.53 0.59
CA ALA A 12 17.76 -7.27 1.73
C ALA A 12 19.27 -7.04 1.96
N THR A 13 19.98 -6.31 1.10
CA THR A 13 21.46 -6.26 1.16
C THR A 13 22.07 -5.09 1.92
N ASN A 14 21.32 -4.10 2.43
CA ASN A 14 21.95 -2.96 3.14
C ASN A 14 21.22 -2.39 4.37
N ALA A 15 20.13 -2.98 4.86
CA ALA A 15 19.48 -2.51 6.10
C ALA A 15 19.85 -3.36 7.32
N ARG A 16 21.14 -3.40 7.70
CA ARG A 16 21.51 -3.79 9.07
C ARG A 16 21.34 -2.61 10.02
N GLY A 17 20.12 -2.08 10.06
CA GLY A 17 19.68 -1.05 10.99
C GLY A 17 18.49 -1.62 11.74
N THR A 18 18.72 -2.14 12.95
CA THR A 18 17.68 -2.61 13.86
C THR A 18 16.87 -1.44 14.40
N SER A 19 16.09 -0.77 13.56
CA SER A 19 14.97 0.03 14.05
C SER A 19 13.86 -0.94 14.40
N ASN A 20 13.88 -1.41 15.64
CA ASN A 20 12.81 -2.17 16.29
C ASN A 20 11.56 -1.27 16.55
N ALA A 21 11.40 -0.22 15.73
CA ALA A 21 10.34 0.76 15.84
C ALA A 21 9.07 0.11 15.26
N VAL A 22 8.38 -0.61 16.14
CA VAL A 22 7.09 -1.20 15.84
C VAL A 22 6.10 -0.08 15.59
N VAL A 23 5.46 -0.10 14.42
CA VAL A 23 4.35 0.81 14.13
C VAL A 23 3.13 0.41 14.97
N SER A 24 2.31 1.38 15.37
CA SER A 24 1.04 1.12 16.05
C SER A 24 -0.14 1.35 15.11
N ALA A 25 -1.28 0.74 15.41
CA ALA A 25 -2.53 1.02 14.67
C ALA A 25 -2.88 2.52 14.72
N ALA A 26 -2.65 3.19 15.85
CA ALA A 26 -2.91 4.62 16.00
C ALA A 26 -2.02 5.49 15.08
N SER A 27 -0.78 5.09 14.83
CA SER A 27 0.12 5.84 13.93
C SER A 27 -0.25 5.71 12.45
N VAL A 28 -0.98 4.66 12.06
CA VAL A 28 -1.43 4.48 10.66
C VAL A 28 -2.85 4.99 10.42
N GLU A 29 -3.61 5.33 11.46
CA GLU A 29 -4.98 5.85 11.32
C GLU A 29 -5.09 7.10 10.42
N PRO A 30 -4.16 8.08 10.45
CA PRO A 30 -4.18 9.18 9.48
C PRO A 30 -3.99 8.69 8.03
N LEU A 31 -3.17 7.67 7.81
CA LEU A 31 -2.92 7.09 6.49
C LEU A 31 -4.11 6.29 5.98
N VAL A 32 -4.84 5.60 6.87
CA VAL A 32 -6.10 4.92 6.55
C VAL A 32 -7.13 5.92 6.00
N ARG A 33 -7.30 7.06 6.68
CA ARG A 33 -8.20 8.11 6.21
C ARG A 33 -7.74 8.70 4.87
N ALA A 34 -6.44 8.89 4.70
CA ALA A 34 -5.88 9.38 3.45
C ALA A 34 -6.11 8.38 2.30
N ALA A 35 -5.89 7.09 2.51
CA ALA A 35 -6.16 6.05 1.52
C ALA A 35 -7.64 6.05 1.09
N ILE A 36 -8.58 6.07 2.05
CA ILE A 36 -10.02 6.17 1.75
C ILE A 36 -10.33 7.41 0.88
N GLN A 37 -9.72 8.56 1.21
CA GLN A 37 -9.87 9.77 0.41
C GLN A 37 -9.32 9.60 -1.00
N GLN A 38 -8.15 8.97 -1.16
CA GLN A 38 -7.59 8.70 -2.49
C GLN A 38 -8.48 7.78 -3.32
N PHE A 39 -9.09 6.74 -2.72
CA PHE A 39 -10.11 5.92 -3.39
C PHE A 39 -11.34 6.74 -3.79
N ALA A 40 -11.81 7.65 -2.93
CA ALA A 40 -12.93 8.53 -3.23
C ALA A 40 -12.62 9.47 -4.41
N ASP A 41 -11.44 10.10 -4.39
CA ASP A 41 -10.97 11.01 -5.43
C ASP A 41 -10.77 10.30 -6.77
N ALA A 42 -10.36 9.03 -6.73
CA ALA A 42 -10.22 8.21 -7.92
C ALA A 42 -11.56 7.70 -8.49
N GLY A 43 -12.67 7.79 -7.73
CA GLY A 43 -14.02 7.47 -8.21
C GLY A 43 -14.71 6.26 -7.58
N ALA A 44 -14.21 5.75 -6.44
CA ALA A 44 -14.87 4.66 -5.72
C ALA A 44 -16.32 5.01 -5.31
N SER A 45 -17.23 4.02 -5.39
CA SER A 45 -18.64 4.19 -5.04
C SER A 45 -18.84 4.39 -3.54
N ALA A 46 -20.02 4.90 -3.15
CA ALA A 46 -20.35 5.08 -1.73
C ALA A 46 -20.33 3.75 -0.95
N GLU A 47 -20.74 2.65 -1.58
CA GLU A 47 -20.71 1.31 -0.99
C GLU A 47 -19.27 0.81 -0.79
N GLN A 48 -18.38 1.07 -1.75
CA GLN A 48 -16.97 0.73 -1.66
C GLN A 48 -16.28 1.53 -0.54
N LEU A 49 -16.53 2.85 -0.48
CA LEU A 49 -16.01 3.70 0.58
C LEU A 49 -16.55 3.31 1.96
N ALA A 50 -17.82 2.89 2.06
CA ALA A 50 -18.39 2.37 3.29
C ALA A 50 -17.71 1.05 3.73
N LYS A 51 -17.41 0.17 2.77
CA LYS A 51 -16.66 -1.07 3.03
C LYS A 51 -15.27 -0.76 3.60
N LEU A 52 -14.50 0.12 2.94
CA LEU A 52 -13.17 0.53 3.40
C LEU A 52 -13.22 1.22 4.77
N SER A 53 -14.21 2.10 5.00
CA SER A 53 -14.38 2.79 6.29
C SER A 53 -14.72 1.85 7.44
N SER A 54 -15.26 0.66 7.16
CA SER A 54 -15.59 -0.37 8.15
C SER A 54 -14.47 -1.39 8.37
N ALA A 55 -13.39 -1.32 7.58
CA ALA A 55 -12.30 -2.28 7.61
C ALA A 55 -11.57 -2.24 8.96
N GLN A 56 -11.26 -3.41 9.50
CA GLN A 56 -10.43 -3.53 10.69
C GLN A 56 -8.96 -3.42 10.31
N VAL A 57 -8.23 -2.53 10.97
CA VAL A 57 -6.79 -2.35 10.74
C VAL A 57 -6.04 -2.88 11.95
N SER A 58 -5.14 -3.83 11.73
CA SER A 58 -4.32 -4.42 12.79
C SER A 58 -2.85 -4.42 12.42
N ILE A 59 -2.00 -4.50 13.43
CA ILE A 59 -0.55 -4.64 13.28
C ILE A 59 -0.15 -5.98 13.88
N ALA A 60 0.57 -6.80 13.13
CA ALA A 60 1.08 -8.10 13.61
C ALA A 60 2.46 -8.39 13.00
N ASP A 61 3.14 -9.40 13.51
CA ASP A 61 4.38 -9.92 12.91
C ASP A 61 4.01 -10.87 11.76
N LEU A 62 4.27 -10.44 10.51
CA LEU A 62 3.96 -11.21 9.31
C LEU A 62 5.19 -12.03 8.87
N PRO A 63 4.99 -13.22 8.27
CA PRO A 63 6.10 -14.11 7.96
C PRO A 63 6.88 -13.66 6.72
N GLY A 64 8.21 -13.69 6.83
CA GLY A 64 9.12 -13.54 5.70
C GLY A 64 9.24 -12.08 5.25
N ASP A 65 8.92 -11.84 3.98
CA ASP A 65 8.95 -10.53 3.32
C ASP A 65 7.57 -9.87 3.22
N GLN A 66 6.55 -10.44 3.85
CA GLN A 66 5.20 -9.87 3.84
C GLN A 66 5.17 -8.57 4.66
N ILE A 67 4.54 -7.55 4.10
CA ILE A 67 4.38 -6.23 4.73
C ILE A 67 2.91 -5.84 4.90
N GLY A 68 2.01 -6.50 4.18
CA GLY A 68 0.57 -6.36 4.30
C GLY A 68 -0.14 -7.67 3.96
N GLU A 69 -1.32 -7.88 4.54
CA GLU A 69 -2.25 -8.94 4.15
C GLU A 69 -3.69 -8.50 4.40
N ALA A 70 -4.56 -8.74 3.42
CA ALA A 70 -6.00 -8.56 3.53
C ALA A 70 -6.71 -9.91 3.71
N SER A 71 -7.62 -9.98 4.69
CA SER A 71 -8.44 -11.17 4.93
C SER A 71 -9.82 -10.80 5.46
N GLY A 72 -10.86 -11.28 4.77
CA GLY A 72 -12.25 -10.95 5.11
C GLY A 72 -12.54 -9.46 5.00
N ASN A 73 -12.72 -8.78 6.15
CA ASN A 73 -12.92 -7.33 6.25
C ASN A 73 -11.82 -6.67 7.10
N ALA A 74 -10.63 -7.24 7.10
CA ALA A 74 -9.49 -6.76 7.87
C ALA A 74 -8.24 -6.65 6.99
N ILE A 75 -7.42 -5.66 7.30
CA ILE A 75 -6.05 -5.58 6.82
C ILE A 75 -5.10 -5.71 8.00
N THR A 76 -4.00 -6.41 7.79
CA THR A 76 -2.92 -6.57 8.76
C THR A 76 -1.65 -6.02 8.13
N LEU A 77 -1.03 -5.02 8.75
CA LEU A 77 0.30 -4.56 8.36
C LEU A 77 1.35 -5.24 9.24
N ASP A 78 2.51 -5.52 8.64
CA ASP A 78 3.63 -6.02 9.40
C ASP A 78 4.13 -5.00 10.42
N ALA A 79 4.56 -5.46 11.60
CA ALA A 79 4.98 -4.60 12.70
C ALA A 79 6.22 -3.76 12.37
N ASN A 80 7.15 -4.27 11.55
CA ASN A 80 8.44 -3.64 11.26
C ASN A 80 8.78 -3.57 9.75
N ALA A 81 7.79 -3.79 8.89
CA ALA A 81 7.91 -3.84 7.45
C ALA A 81 8.95 -4.86 6.96
N ALA A 82 8.88 -6.10 7.45
CA ALA A 82 9.85 -7.17 7.20
C ALA A 82 11.30 -6.76 7.57
N GLY A 83 11.44 -5.95 8.62
CA GLY A 83 12.70 -5.42 9.13
C GLY A 83 13.25 -4.22 8.36
N LEU A 84 12.52 -3.70 7.37
CA LEU A 84 12.94 -2.57 6.53
C LEU A 84 12.47 -1.21 7.07
N GLY A 85 11.54 -1.22 8.03
CA GLY A 85 10.98 -0.03 8.65
C GLY A 85 9.92 0.68 7.79
N TRP A 86 8.92 1.24 8.47
CA TRP A 86 7.85 2.01 7.84
C TRP A 86 8.22 3.48 7.67
N PHE A 87 7.88 4.04 6.52
CA PHE A 87 7.65 5.46 6.34
C PHE A 87 6.20 5.77 6.69
N ILE A 88 6.02 6.61 7.72
CA ILE A 88 4.73 7.14 8.14
C ILE A 88 4.65 8.58 7.66
N ASP A 89 3.84 8.79 6.64
CA ASP A 89 3.68 10.09 6.01
C ASP A 89 2.87 11.05 6.90
N ALA A 90 3.44 12.19 7.24
CA ALA A 90 2.78 13.21 8.05
C ALA A 90 1.79 14.06 7.22
N THR A 91 1.95 14.04 5.91
CA THR A 91 1.34 14.89 4.89
C THR A 91 0.88 14.04 3.69
N PRO A 92 0.09 12.96 3.91
CA PRO A 92 -0.20 11.90 2.93
C PRO A 92 -1.01 12.33 1.69
N THR A 93 -1.34 13.62 1.58
CA THR A 93 -2.09 14.20 0.46
C THR A 93 -1.23 15.05 -0.46
N VAL A 94 0.04 15.31 -0.15
CA VAL A 94 0.87 16.24 -0.95
C VAL A 94 2.18 15.63 -1.49
N ASP A 95 2.52 14.39 -1.12
CA ASP A 95 3.62 13.59 -1.67
C ASP A 95 5.00 14.29 -1.67
N GLU A 96 5.28 15.20 -0.74
CA GLU A 96 6.49 16.05 -0.82
C GLU A 96 7.81 15.30 -0.61
N GLU A 97 7.77 14.08 -0.07
CA GLU A 97 8.95 13.23 0.08
C GLU A 97 9.36 12.56 -1.23
N PHE A 98 8.50 12.60 -2.26
CA PHE A 98 8.65 11.86 -3.49
C PHE A 98 8.82 12.77 -4.70
N PHE A 99 9.52 12.26 -5.70
CA PHE A 99 9.60 12.86 -7.03
C PHE A 99 9.19 11.83 -8.08
N ASP A 100 8.68 12.31 -9.20
CA ASP A 100 8.39 11.45 -10.35
C ASP A 100 9.69 11.04 -11.05
N ALA A 101 9.94 9.74 -11.09
CA ALA A 101 11.07 9.08 -11.71
C ALA A 101 10.59 8.23 -12.89
N ALA A 102 10.14 8.91 -13.95
CA ALA A 102 9.60 8.32 -15.18
C ALA A 102 8.31 7.51 -14.92
N GLY A 103 7.31 8.16 -14.30
CA GLY A 103 6.01 7.56 -13.99
C GLY A 103 5.96 6.81 -12.65
N ARG A 104 7.07 6.81 -11.90
CA ARG A 104 7.19 6.16 -10.59
C ARG A 104 7.49 7.18 -9.52
N LEU A 105 6.71 7.20 -8.44
CA LEU A 105 7.07 8.04 -7.30
C LEU A 105 8.17 7.36 -6.49
N GLN A 106 9.32 8.02 -6.45
CA GLN A 106 10.47 7.57 -5.69
C GLN A 106 10.83 8.60 -4.64
N ALA A 107 11.15 8.12 -3.44
CA ALA A 107 11.60 8.95 -2.33
C ALA A 107 12.87 9.72 -2.70
N THR A 108 12.91 11.00 -2.33
CA THR A 108 14.09 11.84 -2.44
C THR A 108 15.26 11.22 -1.67
N ALA A 109 16.44 11.15 -2.31
CA ALA A 109 17.62 10.53 -1.70
C ALA A 109 18.01 11.21 -0.39
N GLY A 110 18.11 10.42 0.69
CA GLY A 110 18.42 10.92 2.04
C GLY A 110 17.26 11.64 2.74
N GLY A 111 16.10 11.74 2.09
CA GLY A 111 14.85 12.21 2.71
C GLY A 111 14.20 11.13 3.57
N ASP A 112 13.10 11.50 4.23
CA ASP A 112 12.44 10.60 5.17
C ASP A 112 11.86 9.35 4.50
N ALA A 113 11.27 9.40 3.31
CA ALA A 113 10.80 8.15 2.68
C ALA A 113 11.95 7.25 2.17
N SER A 114 13.19 7.74 2.15
CA SER A 114 14.33 7.03 1.54
C SER A 114 14.70 5.76 2.30
N GLY A 115 14.67 4.62 1.62
CA GLY A 115 15.07 3.34 2.20
C GLY A 115 14.07 2.76 3.20
N ARG A 116 12.81 3.20 3.18
CA ARG A 116 11.72 2.70 4.04
C ARG A 116 10.54 2.20 3.20
N MET A 117 9.69 1.35 3.75
CA MET A 117 8.45 0.91 3.10
C MET A 117 7.35 1.95 3.28
N ASP A 118 6.64 2.31 2.21
CA ASP A 118 5.56 3.30 2.29
C ASP A 118 4.28 2.70 2.88
N ALA A 119 3.91 3.11 4.08
CA ALA A 119 2.72 2.57 4.77
C ALA A 119 1.41 2.97 4.08
N LEU A 120 1.36 4.15 3.45
CA LEU A 120 0.17 4.60 2.72
C LEU A 120 -0.10 3.70 1.51
N THR A 121 0.94 3.39 0.74
CA THR A 121 0.85 2.44 -0.39
C THR A 121 0.42 1.06 0.08
N ALA A 122 1.00 0.54 1.17
CA ALA A 122 0.60 -0.78 1.70
C ALA A 122 -0.88 -0.82 2.09
N ILE A 123 -1.36 0.19 2.81
CA ILE A 123 -2.79 0.29 3.19
C ILE A 123 -3.67 0.35 1.93
N ALA A 124 -3.30 1.16 0.94
CA ALA A 124 -4.07 1.30 -0.29
C ALA A 124 -4.12 -0.02 -1.08
N HIS A 125 -3.02 -0.78 -1.12
CA HIS A 125 -2.98 -2.11 -1.74
C HIS A 125 -3.93 -3.08 -1.04
N GLU A 126 -3.87 -3.19 0.28
CA GLU A 126 -4.74 -4.10 1.03
C GLU A 126 -6.22 -3.69 0.95
N PHE A 127 -6.51 -2.39 0.83
CA PHE A 127 -7.85 -1.90 0.51
C PHE A 127 -8.32 -2.33 -0.87
N GLY A 128 -7.43 -2.38 -1.86
CA GLY A 128 -7.75 -2.97 -3.15
C GLY A 128 -8.18 -4.43 -3.02
N HIS A 129 -7.47 -5.25 -2.23
CA HIS A 129 -7.91 -6.61 -1.93
C HIS A 129 -9.26 -6.67 -1.22
N LEU A 130 -9.54 -5.78 -0.27
CA LEU A 130 -10.86 -5.71 0.36
C LEU A 130 -11.95 -5.35 -0.65
N LEU A 131 -11.67 -4.56 -1.68
CA LEU A 131 -12.64 -4.26 -2.74
C LEU A 131 -12.84 -5.43 -3.73
N GLY A 132 -12.05 -6.50 -3.62
CA GLY A 132 -12.19 -7.72 -4.42
C GLY A 132 -11.13 -7.88 -5.50
N PHE A 133 -10.08 -7.05 -5.50
CA PHE A 133 -9.04 -7.10 -6.50
C PHE A 133 -7.95 -8.10 -6.14
N GLU A 134 -7.46 -8.82 -7.14
CA GLU A 134 -6.30 -9.71 -7.02
C GLU A 134 -5.02 -8.95 -7.41
N HIS A 135 -3.86 -9.56 -7.18
CA HIS A 135 -2.61 -8.96 -7.61
C HIS A 135 -2.59 -8.75 -9.14
N SER A 136 -2.03 -7.63 -9.59
CA SER A 136 -1.78 -7.39 -11.01
C SER A 136 -0.62 -8.26 -11.51
N ALA A 137 -0.78 -8.88 -12.67
CA ALA A 137 0.24 -9.77 -13.27
C ALA A 137 1.22 -9.03 -14.21
N GLY A 138 1.09 -7.71 -14.33
CA GLY A 138 1.73 -6.92 -15.38
C GLY A 138 2.62 -5.83 -14.83
N ASP A 139 2.08 -4.61 -14.77
CA ASP A 139 2.82 -3.40 -14.41
C ASP A 139 3.28 -3.43 -12.95
N GLU A 140 4.60 -3.45 -12.74
CA GLU A 140 5.23 -3.45 -11.41
C GLU A 140 4.93 -2.17 -10.62
N ASP A 141 4.55 -1.09 -11.31
CA ASP A 141 4.19 0.20 -10.71
C ASP A 141 2.70 0.30 -10.35
N SER A 142 1.88 -0.65 -10.79
CA SER A 142 0.47 -0.76 -10.41
C SER A 142 0.32 -0.93 -8.90
N LEU A 143 -0.69 -0.27 -8.33
CA LEU A 143 -1.05 -0.38 -6.92
C LEU A 143 -1.18 -1.84 -6.47
N MET A 144 -1.82 -2.68 -7.28
CA MET A 144 -2.07 -4.09 -6.95
C MET A 144 -0.95 -5.05 -7.33
N PHE A 145 0.24 -4.56 -7.71
CA PHE A 145 1.35 -5.49 -7.94
C PHE A 145 1.81 -6.15 -6.64
N GLU A 146 2.22 -7.42 -6.69
CA GLU A 146 2.51 -8.25 -5.50
C GLU A 146 3.66 -7.75 -4.60
N TRP A 147 4.47 -6.79 -5.06
CA TRP A 147 5.59 -6.27 -4.29
C TRP A 147 5.67 -4.74 -4.32
N LEU A 148 6.29 -4.19 -3.27
CA LEU A 148 6.63 -2.79 -3.12
C LEU A 148 8.14 -2.61 -2.96
N GLN A 149 8.72 -1.64 -3.67
CA GLN A 149 10.13 -1.27 -3.54
C GLN A 149 10.35 -0.27 -2.40
N LEU A 150 11.58 -0.23 -1.86
CA LEU A 150 11.95 0.76 -0.85
C LEU A 150 11.83 2.18 -1.39
N GLY A 151 11.20 3.05 -0.61
CA GLY A 151 10.95 4.44 -0.95
C GLY A 151 10.05 4.62 -2.17
N GLN A 152 9.36 3.58 -2.64
CA GLN A 152 8.38 3.69 -3.70
C GLN A 152 7.03 4.06 -3.10
N ARG A 153 6.33 5.00 -3.74
CA ARG A 153 4.90 5.23 -3.52
C ARG A 153 4.12 4.86 -4.77
N LYS A 154 2.97 4.21 -4.60
CA LYS A 154 2.02 3.95 -5.68
C LYS A 154 0.74 4.71 -5.38
N ARG A 155 0.26 5.49 -6.35
CA ARG A 155 -0.96 6.30 -6.20
C ARG A 155 -2.20 5.46 -6.47
N VAL A 156 -3.28 5.75 -5.76
CA VAL A 156 -4.62 5.41 -6.24
C VAL A 156 -4.99 6.43 -7.30
N THR A 157 -5.02 6.01 -8.56
CA THR A 157 -5.47 6.82 -9.70
C THR A 157 -6.80 6.29 -10.24
N SER A 158 -7.52 7.09 -11.02
CA SER A 158 -8.69 6.59 -11.75
C SER A 158 -8.30 5.47 -12.71
N GLU A 159 -7.10 5.48 -13.29
CA GLU A 159 -6.57 4.37 -14.10
C GLU A 159 -6.33 3.13 -13.25
N SER A 160 -5.80 3.28 -12.03
CA SER A 160 -5.73 2.17 -11.09
C SER A 160 -7.14 1.67 -10.83
N LEU A 161 -8.13 2.52 -10.56
CA LEU A 161 -9.51 2.07 -10.36
C LEU A 161 -10.16 1.47 -11.61
N ASP A 162 -9.91 2.00 -12.81
CA ASP A 162 -10.42 1.49 -14.07
C ASP A 162 -9.80 0.13 -14.39
N ASP A 163 -8.49 -0.05 -14.18
CA ASP A 163 -7.83 -1.37 -14.25
C ASP A 163 -8.34 -2.32 -13.15
N LEU A 164 -8.78 -1.76 -12.01
CA LEU A 164 -9.40 -2.49 -10.91
C LEU A 164 -10.88 -2.81 -11.18
N PHE A 165 -11.62 -2.06 -12.01
CA PHE A 165 -13.05 -2.28 -12.29
C PHE A 165 -13.34 -2.85 -13.69
N ALA A 166 -12.39 -2.81 -14.62
CA ALA A 166 -12.56 -3.31 -16.00
C ALA A 166 -12.68 -4.85 -16.07
N ASN A 167 -12.28 -5.56 -15.03
CA ASN A 167 -12.44 -7.01 -14.85
C ASN A 167 -13.83 -7.44 -14.33
N GLU A 168 -14.72 -6.51 -13.95
CA GLU A 168 -16.15 -6.82 -13.68
C GLU A 168 -17.07 -6.62 -14.91
N GLN A 169 -16.56 -6.10 -16.04
CA GLN A 169 -17.31 -6.00 -17.30
C GLN A 169 -16.82 -7.00 -18.34
N THR A 170 -17.08 -8.29 -18.12
CA THR A 170 -17.13 -9.26 -19.23
C THR A 170 -18.58 -9.71 -19.47
N TRP A 171 -19.27 -8.89 -20.26
CA TRP A 171 -20.40 -9.16 -21.18
C TRP A 171 -21.51 -10.12 -20.73
N ASP A 172 -22.68 -9.54 -20.42
CA ASP A 172 -23.97 -10.18 -20.73
C ASP A 172 -24.55 -9.55 -22.00
N TRP A 173 -24.93 -10.46 -22.92
CA TRP A 173 -25.43 -10.39 -24.30
C TRP A 173 -26.36 -9.23 -24.72
#